data_AF-A0ABD1VSX3-F1
#
_entry.id   AF-A0ABD1VSX3-F1
#
_cell.length_a   1.000
_cell.length_b   1.000
_cell.length_c   1.000
_cell.angle_alpha   90.00
_cell.angle_beta   90.00
_cell.angle_gamma   90.00
#
_symmetry.space_group_name_H-M   'P 1'
#
loop_
_entity.id
_entity.type
_entity.pdbx_description
1 polymer ?
#
loop_
_entity_poly.entity_id
_entity_poly.type
_entity_poly.pdbx_seq_one_letter_code
_entity_poly.pdbx_strand_id
1 'polypeptide(L)'
;MVVVATNCIPSSRVFSLSSLPSSFGGKPLNLQLRPRSGHRDWGLCKASLIMDPDSFEVGRLIGSYGFMNVTSYSGLKPGMDMEYSPADIGRLRVQDVGEGSVKIRLYEGRIAQGSRRGTPVIFKVYPGQQVGGVEADTMAANELNVHASLQSSSKSAICQNIQILLGGFETKTGEQWLAFRNDGKYSAADYAKVASEKMSKYLGEQKFWNPFEKDETIKRRRNFVIKLLQGAMRGLAYMHDNDRLHQSLGPASVVLNTMVEKDSAYLVPRLRDLAFSVDIRYSQPEESSRTPSDELWRRASAAGAFTPMEKRAFGIADDIYEAGLLFAYLAFIPFCEPGVMDSLSLRRLLENTFQLDLDAMREYCLADDRLLEAVKFLDLGAGAGWELLQAMLNRDFRKRPTADTVLSHRFMAAKFL
;
A
#
# COMPACT_ATOMS: atom_id res chain seq x y z
N MET A 1 -4.95 -16.41 26.65
CA MET A 1 -5.29 -15.24 27.49
C MET A 1 -6.07 -14.30 26.57
N VAL A 2 -7.27 -13.86 26.93
CA VAL A 2 -8.10 -13.06 26.01
C VAL A 2 -7.39 -11.73 25.76
N VAL A 3 -7.11 -11.38 24.50
CA VAL A 3 -6.72 -10.02 24.12
C VAL A 3 -7.95 -9.14 24.34
N VAL A 4 -8.09 -8.62 25.55
CA VAL A 4 -9.11 -7.65 25.90
C VAL A 4 -8.58 -6.29 25.47
N ALA A 5 -9.19 -5.72 24.44
CA ALA A 5 -9.15 -4.28 24.23
C ALA A 5 -9.82 -3.63 25.44
N THR A 6 -9.03 -3.09 26.35
CA THR A 6 -9.53 -2.35 27.51
C THR A 6 -10.04 -0.98 27.08
N ASN A 7 -11.27 -0.70 27.52
CA ASN A 7 -11.90 0.61 27.73
C ASN A 7 -12.59 1.30 26.55
N CYS A 8 -13.87 0.93 26.35
CA CYS A 8 -14.95 1.86 26.00
C CYS A 8 -16.17 1.51 26.86
N ILE A 9 -16.26 2.07 28.07
CA ILE A 9 -17.47 2.02 28.91
C ILE A 9 -18.40 3.16 28.44
N PRO A 10 -19.64 2.88 28.01
CA PRO A 10 -20.63 3.93 27.83
C PRO A 10 -21.33 4.17 29.17
N SER A 11 -21.12 5.35 29.77
CA SER A 11 -21.99 5.84 30.84
C SER A 11 -23.37 6.11 30.24
N SER A 12 -24.38 5.39 30.72
CA SER A 12 -25.76 5.57 30.32
C SER A 12 -26.60 6.13 31.48
N ARG A 13 -27.37 7.17 31.15
CA ARG A 13 -28.66 7.63 31.72
C ARG A 13 -28.64 8.44 33.01
N VAL A 14 -29.14 9.67 32.88
CA VAL A 14 -30.10 10.24 33.82
C VAL A 14 -31.30 10.77 33.03
N PHE A 15 -32.49 10.33 33.43
CA PHE A 15 -33.80 10.78 32.95
C PHE A 15 -34.12 12.19 33.47
N SER A 16 -34.87 12.98 32.68
CA SER A 16 -35.83 13.92 33.26
C SER A 16 -37.04 14.09 32.35
N LEU A 17 -38.21 13.98 32.97
CA LEU A 17 -39.56 14.09 32.41
C LEU A 17 -40.13 15.48 32.75
N SER A 18 -40.77 16.14 31.78
CA SER A 18 -41.89 17.10 31.96
C SER A 18 -42.36 17.55 30.56
N SER A 19 -43.49 17.02 30.09
CA SER A 19 -44.84 17.62 30.10
C SER A 19 -45.15 18.54 28.90
N LEU A 20 -46.06 18.03 28.04
CA LEU A 20 -46.84 18.63 26.94
C LEU A 20 -47.72 19.85 27.39
N PRO A 21 -48.57 20.53 26.55
CA PRO A 21 -49.04 20.23 25.17
C PRO A 21 -49.25 21.42 24.19
N SER A 22 -49.54 21.13 22.91
CA SER A 22 -50.61 21.70 22.02
C SER A 22 -50.25 21.46 20.54
N SER A 23 -50.97 20.64 19.76
CA SER A 23 -52.28 20.82 19.07
C SER A 23 -52.11 21.19 17.58
N PHE A 24 -53.00 20.60 16.75
CA PHE A 24 -53.22 20.74 15.29
C PHE A 24 -52.38 19.79 14.41
N GLY A 25 -52.92 18.86 13.60
CA GLY A 25 -54.27 18.65 13.06
C GLY A 25 -54.20 18.65 11.52
N GLY A 26 -54.13 17.48 10.87
CA GLY A 26 -54.16 17.37 9.40
C GLY A 26 -53.92 15.96 8.86
N LYS A 27 -54.88 15.45 8.08
CA LYS A 27 -55.03 14.07 7.56
C LYS A 27 -54.12 13.73 6.34
N PRO A 28 -54.01 12.44 5.94
CA PRO A 28 -52.90 11.92 5.15
C PRO A 28 -53.16 12.00 3.63
N LEU A 29 -52.10 12.25 2.85
CA LEU A 29 -52.11 12.05 1.40
C LEU A 29 -51.35 10.77 1.06
N ASN A 30 -52.14 9.79 0.62
CA ASN A 30 -51.72 8.50 0.11
C ASN A 30 -51.35 8.71 -1.37
N LEU A 31 -50.06 8.66 -1.69
CA LEU A 31 -49.57 8.61 -3.07
C LEU A 31 -48.60 7.44 -3.17
N GLN A 32 -49.15 6.31 -3.59
CA GLN A 32 -48.40 5.18 -4.12
C GLN A 32 -47.62 5.65 -5.36
N LEU A 33 -46.32 5.80 -5.21
CA LEU A 33 -45.38 5.76 -6.31
C LEU A 33 -44.36 4.67 -5.97
N ARG A 34 -44.49 3.53 -6.66
CA ARG A 34 -43.45 2.49 -6.70
C ARG A 34 -42.38 2.92 -7.71
N PRO A 35 -41.11 3.01 -7.32
CA PRO A 35 -40.01 2.69 -8.20
C PRO A 35 -39.51 1.30 -7.81
N ARG A 36 -39.63 0.34 -8.74
CA ARG A 36 -38.78 -0.84 -8.76
C ARG A 36 -37.36 -0.37 -9.09
N SER A 37 -36.48 -0.29 -8.11
CA SER A 37 -35.04 -0.32 -8.34
C SER A 37 -34.42 -1.30 -7.35
N GLY A 38 -33.89 -2.40 -7.90
CA GLY A 38 -33.11 -3.36 -7.14
C GLY A 38 -31.75 -2.75 -6.78
N HIS A 39 -31.71 -2.00 -5.68
CA HIS A 39 -30.45 -1.73 -5.01
C HIS A 39 -30.19 -2.85 -4.01
N ARG A 40 -29.12 -3.63 -4.25
CA ARG A 40 -28.52 -4.46 -3.21
C ARG A 40 -28.05 -3.53 -2.11
N ASP A 41 -28.73 -3.56 -0.96
CA ASP A 41 -28.32 -2.87 0.26
C ASP A 41 -26.92 -3.33 0.64
N TRP A 42 -25.91 -2.54 0.29
CA TRP A 42 -24.62 -2.58 0.96
C TRP A 42 -24.79 -1.85 2.29
N GLY A 43 -25.38 -2.55 3.26
CA GLY A 43 -25.52 -2.07 4.62
C GLY A 43 -24.15 -1.61 5.15
N LEU A 44 -24.17 -0.44 5.80
CA LEU A 44 -23.08 0.09 6.62
C LEU A 44 -22.74 -0.92 7.74
N CYS A 45 -21.97 -1.95 7.40
CA CYS A 45 -21.46 -2.92 8.35
C CYS A 45 -20.38 -2.24 9.19
N LYS A 46 -20.75 -1.81 10.40
CA LYS A 46 -19.79 -1.67 11.50
C LYS A 46 -19.15 -3.05 11.69
N ALA A 47 -17.95 -3.25 11.15
CA ALA A 47 -17.34 -4.58 11.08
C ALA A 47 -16.88 -5.01 12.48
N SER A 48 -17.68 -5.82 13.17
CA SER A 48 -17.20 -6.59 14.32
C SER A 48 -16.25 -7.67 13.83
N LEU A 49 -14.99 -7.63 14.26
CA LEU A 49 -13.97 -8.63 13.95
C LEU A 49 -14.37 -9.99 14.56
N ILE A 50 -14.16 -11.08 13.82
CA ILE A 50 -14.38 -12.45 14.30
C ILE A 50 -13.15 -12.89 15.10
N MET A 51 -13.32 -13.15 16.39
CA MET A 51 -12.20 -13.48 17.30
C MET A 51 -12.17 -14.95 17.74
N ASP A 52 -13.24 -15.68 17.47
CA ASP A 52 -13.35 -17.09 17.84
C ASP A 52 -12.66 -17.99 16.78
N PRO A 53 -11.65 -18.79 17.15
CA PRO A 53 -10.96 -19.67 16.20
C PRO A 53 -11.90 -20.71 15.56
N ASP A 54 -12.93 -21.18 16.27
CA ASP A 54 -13.87 -22.20 15.75
C ASP A 54 -14.82 -21.63 14.67
N SER A 55 -14.79 -20.31 14.47
CA SER A 55 -15.47 -19.63 13.37
C SER A 55 -14.69 -19.69 12.04
N PHE A 56 -13.49 -20.29 12.04
CA PHE A 56 -12.60 -20.38 10.89
C PHE A 56 -12.25 -21.82 10.51
N GLU A 57 -12.25 -22.12 9.21
CA GLU A 57 -11.66 -23.33 8.65
C GLU A 57 -10.33 -22.98 7.99
N VAL A 58 -9.23 -23.50 8.55
CA VAL A 58 -7.87 -23.33 8.02
C VAL A 58 -7.59 -24.40 6.96
N GLY A 59 -7.04 -23.97 5.83
CA GLY A 59 -6.65 -24.79 4.71
C GLY A 59 -5.13 -24.93 4.57
N ARG A 60 -4.67 -24.95 3.32
CA ARG A 60 -3.27 -25.24 2.96
C ARG A 60 -2.37 -24.03 3.21
N LEU A 61 -1.11 -24.29 3.59
CA LEU A 61 -0.01 -23.32 3.52
C LEU A 61 0.24 -22.91 2.05
N ILE A 62 0.14 -21.61 1.77
CA ILE A 62 0.36 -21.05 0.42
C ILE A 62 1.70 -20.34 0.27
N GLY A 63 2.36 -19.97 1.37
CA GLY A 63 3.68 -19.37 1.31
C GLY A 63 4.16 -18.84 2.65
N SER A 64 5.34 -18.24 2.64
CA SER A 64 5.87 -17.50 3.78
C SER A 64 6.71 -16.35 3.27
N TYR A 65 6.74 -15.24 4.00
CA TYR A 65 7.65 -14.14 3.73
C TYR A 65 8.10 -13.50 5.04
N GLY A 66 9.35 -13.02 5.05
CA GLY A 66 9.88 -12.22 6.14
C GLY A 66 9.71 -10.73 5.84
N PHE A 67 9.54 -9.94 6.88
CA PHE A 67 9.66 -8.51 6.75
C PHE A 67 11.13 -8.12 6.73
N MET A 68 11.58 -7.48 5.65
CA MET A 68 12.89 -6.85 5.66
C MET A 68 12.78 -5.53 6.43
N ASN A 69 13.71 -5.24 7.34
CA ASN A 69 13.94 -3.87 7.81
C ASN A 69 14.50 -3.05 6.65
N VAL A 70 13.68 -2.70 5.66
CA VAL A 70 14.04 -1.80 4.56
C VAL A 70 13.96 -0.36 5.06
N THR A 71 14.81 -0.01 6.02
CA THR A 71 15.02 1.39 6.42
C THR A 71 16.49 1.75 6.47
N SER A 72 17.36 1.01 5.77
CA SER A 72 18.75 1.40 5.53
C SER A 72 18.90 2.55 4.53
N TYR A 73 18.03 3.57 4.59
CA TYR A 73 18.33 4.87 4.02
C TYR A 73 19.13 5.69 5.04
N SER A 74 20.46 5.51 5.00
CA SER A 74 21.35 6.51 5.56
C SER A 74 21.35 7.69 4.59
N GLY A 75 20.66 8.78 4.95
CA GLY A 75 20.64 9.99 4.13
C GLY A 75 22.05 10.42 3.72
N LEU A 76 22.17 10.98 2.52
CA LEU A 76 23.39 11.63 2.02
C LEU A 76 23.99 12.51 3.12
N LYS A 77 25.18 12.16 3.62
CA LYS A 77 25.99 13.07 4.44
C LYS A 77 26.54 14.15 3.50
N PRO A 78 26.17 15.43 3.67
CA PRO A 78 26.76 16.49 2.86
C PRO A 78 28.12 16.84 3.45
N GLY A 79 29.18 16.71 2.64
CA GLY A 79 30.52 17.17 2.97
C GLY A 79 31.55 16.06 3.09
N MET A 80 32.06 15.60 1.96
CA MET A 80 33.46 15.20 1.80
C MET A 80 33.79 15.27 0.31
N ASP A 81 34.46 16.33 -0.08
CA ASP A 81 35.26 16.35 -1.31
C ASP A 81 36.19 15.13 -1.26
N MET A 82 36.07 14.19 -2.20
CA MET A 82 37.07 13.14 -2.32
C MET A 82 37.24 12.66 -3.76
N GLU A 83 38.36 13.10 -4.29
CA GLU A 83 39.15 12.63 -5.41
C GLU A 83 39.05 11.11 -5.64
N TYR A 84 38.73 10.72 -6.88
CA TYR A 84 38.53 9.32 -7.27
C TYR A 84 39.85 8.55 -7.28
N SER A 85 40.01 7.57 -6.37
CA SER A 85 41.02 6.51 -6.45
C SER A 85 40.40 5.21 -6.99
N PRO A 86 41.00 4.55 -8.01
CA PRO A 86 40.47 3.31 -8.59
C PRO A 86 40.52 2.08 -7.67
N ALA A 87 41.14 2.18 -6.49
CA ALA A 87 41.35 1.07 -5.57
C ALA A 87 40.20 0.85 -4.55
N ASP A 88 39.24 1.78 -4.43
CA ASP A 88 38.10 1.67 -3.50
C ASP A 88 36.86 0.99 -4.12
N ILE A 89 36.93 0.58 -5.39
CA ILE A 89 35.86 -0.14 -6.12
C ILE A 89 35.59 -1.54 -5.51
N GLY A 90 36.48 -2.07 -4.68
CA GLY A 90 36.40 -3.43 -4.12
C GLY A 90 35.90 -3.56 -2.67
N ARG A 91 35.52 -2.47 -1.98
CA ARG A 91 35.20 -2.54 -0.53
C ARG A 91 33.93 -1.84 -0.06
N LEU A 92 33.05 -1.47 -0.98
CA LEU A 92 31.68 -1.03 -0.66
C LEU A 92 30.82 -2.26 -0.35
N ARG A 93 30.69 -2.49 0.97
CA ARG A 93 29.92 -3.55 1.62
C ARG A 93 28.75 -4.03 0.77
N VAL A 94 28.78 -5.32 0.46
CA VAL A 94 27.60 -6.15 0.20
C VAL A 94 26.50 -5.66 1.15
N GLN A 95 25.44 -5.09 0.59
CA GLN A 95 24.19 -4.90 1.31
C GLN A 95 23.68 -6.33 1.56
N ASP A 96 24.12 -6.93 2.67
CA ASP A 96 23.65 -8.25 3.09
C ASP A 96 22.13 -8.16 3.24
N VAL A 97 21.43 -8.76 2.28
CA VAL A 97 19.98 -8.95 2.27
C VAL A 97 19.67 -10.02 3.31
N GLY A 98 19.64 -9.63 4.59
CA GLY A 98 19.24 -10.52 5.68
C GLY A 98 17.72 -10.77 5.65
N GLU A 99 17.32 -12.04 5.69
CA GLU A 99 15.94 -12.44 6.03
C GLU A 99 15.60 -11.80 7.40
N GLY A 100 14.48 -11.09 7.48
CA GLY A 100 14.05 -10.49 8.76
C GLY A 100 13.90 -11.52 9.87
N SER A 101 14.04 -11.10 11.12
CA SER A 101 13.85 -11.91 12.33
C SER A 101 12.47 -12.58 12.38
N VAL A 102 11.44 -11.95 11.81
CA VAL A 102 10.05 -12.42 11.84
C VAL A 102 9.65 -13.03 10.49
N LYS A 103 9.36 -14.34 10.49
CA LYS A 103 8.85 -15.08 9.33
C LYS A 103 7.36 -15.33 9.42
N ILE A 104 6.59 -14.68 8.54
CA ILE A 104 5.13 -14.84 8.46
C ILE A 104 4.81 -16.00 7.54
N ARG A 105 3.85 -16.82 7.95
CA ARG A 105 3.27 -17.87 7.10
C ARG A 105 1.90 -17.45 6.61
N LEU A 106 1.59 -17.83 5.38
CA LEU A 106 0.32 -17.57 4.73
C LEU A 106 -0.46 -18.87 4.54
N TYR A 107 -1.71 -18.91 5.00
CA TYR A 107 -2.61 -20.04 4.79
C TYR A 107 -3.88 -19.59 4.09
N GLU A 108 -4.41 -20.45 3.23
CA GLU A 108 -5.80 -20.31 2.76
C GLU A 108 -6.78 -20.73 3.86
N GLY A 109 -8.01 -20.24 3.76
CA GLY A 109 -9.11 -20.76 4.57
C GLY A 109 -10.44 -20.14 4.21
N ARG A 110 -11.42 -20.33 5.10
CA ARG A 110 -12.76 -19.75 4.97
C ARG A 110 -13.42 -19.52 6.32
N ILE A 111 -14.42 -18.66 6.34
CA ILE A 111 -15.31 -18.51 7.50
C ILE A 111 -16.25 -19.71 7.57
N ALA A 112 -16.27 -20.40 8.70
CA ALA A 112 -17.03 -21.63 8.93
C ALA A 112 -18.48 -21.36 9.40
N GLN A 113 -18.70 -20.24 10.12
CA GLN A 113 -19.95 -19.96 10.83
C GLN A 113 -20.44 -18.51 10.62
N GLY A 114 -21.70 -18.24 10.98
CA GLY A 114 -22.29 -16.89 10.93
C GLY A 114 -22.69 -16.40 9.54
N SER A 115 -23.04 -15.12 9.44
CA SER A 115 -23.58 -14.49 8.21
C SER A 115 -22.58 -14.41 7.05
N ARG A 116 -21.28 -14.58 7.34
CA ARG A 116 -20.19 -14.57 6.36
C ARG A 116 -19.67 -15.98 6.04
N ARG A 117 -20.40 -17.04 6.43
CA ARG A 117 -20.02 -18.43 6.15
C ARG A 117 -19.69 -18.65 4.67
N GLY A 118 -18.59 -19.36 4.41
CA GLY A 118 -18.07 -19.62 3.07
C GLY A 118 -17.21 -18.50 2.48
N THR A 119 -17.09 -17.35 3.15
CA THR A 119 -16.20 -16.27 2.68
C THR A 119 -14.75 -16.76 2.69
N PRO A 120 -14.03 -16.71 1.56
CA PRO A 120 -12.64 -17.11 1.50
C PRO A 120 -11.75 -16.11 2.22
N VAL A 121 -10.76 -16.63 2.97
CA VAL A 121 -9.81 -15.83 3.73
C VAL A 121 -8.38 -16.26 3.45
N ILE A 122 -7.46 -15.31 3.63
CA ILE A 122 -6.02 -15.56 3.73
C ILE A 122 -5.61 -15.27 5.16
N PHE A 123 -5.04 -16.25 5.85
CA PHE A 123 -4.45 -16.06 7.16
C PHE A 123 -3.02 -15.59 7.02
N LYS A 124 -2.67 -14.50 7.70
CA LYS A 124 -1.29 -14.17 8.05
C LYS A 124 -1.02 -14.70 9.45
N VAL A 125 -0.01 -15.55 9.57
CA VAL A 125 0.36 -16.21 10.82
C VAL A 125 1.69 -15.67 11.29
N TYR A 126 1.64 -14.89 12.36
CA TYR A 126 2.79 -14.39 13.08
C TYR A 126 3.27 -15.46 14.08
N PRO A 127 4.58 -15.75 14.11
CA PRO A 127 5.14 -16.68 15.07
C PRO A 127 4.97 -16.13 16.50
N GLY A 128 4.62 -16.98 17.45
CA GLY A 128 4.53 -16.54 18.85
C GLY A 128 5.90 -16.16 19.44
N GLN A 129 5.88 -15.46 20.56
CA GLN A 129 7.05 -14.87 21.22
C GLN A 129 8.27 -15.80 21.37
N GLN A 130 8.05 -17.11 21.57
CA GLN A 130 9.14 -18.10 21.71
C GLN A 130 9.99 -18.25 20.44
N VAL A 131 9.40 -18.03 19.26
CA VAL A 131 10.05 -18.18 17.96
C VAL A 131 10.29 -16.81 17.31
N GLY A 132 9.30 -15.93 17.35
CA GLY A 132 9.33 -14.62 16.71
C GLY A 132 9.86 -13.47 17.59
N GLY A 133 10.11 -13.73 18.87
CA GLY A 133 10.42 -12.69 19.85
C GLY A 133 9.27 -11.70 20.07
N VAL A 134 9.55 -10.64 20.83
CA VAL A 134 8.59 -9.55 21.10
C VAL A 134 8.22 -8.78 19.83
N GLU A 135 9.10 -8.80 18.82
CA GLU A 135 8.89 -8.12 17.55
C GLU A 135 7.69 -8.69 16.80
N ALA A 136 7.56 -10.02 16.68
CA ALA A 136 6.43 -10.65 16.00
C ALA A 136 5.07 -10.28 16.62
N ASP A 137 4.97 -10.33 17.95
CA ASP A 137 3.76 -9.95 18.68
C ASP A 137 3.41 -8.47 18.46
N THR A 138 4.43 -7.60 18.48
CA THR A 138 4.27 -6.15 18.25
C THR A 138 3.77 -5.88 16.83
N MET A 139 4.32 -6.57 15.84
CA MET A 139 3.92 -6.45 14.44
C MET A 139 2.48 -6.94 14.21
N ALA A 140 2.12 -8.09 14.78
CA ALA A 140 0.77 -8.63 14.69
C ALA A 140 -0.26 -7.70 15.35
N ALA A 141 0.06 -7.22 16.56
CA ALA A 141 -0.78 -6.27 17.29
C ALA A 141 -0.94 -4.95 16.53
N ASN A 142 0.14 -4.43 15.95
CA ASN A 142 0.08 -3.20 15.17
C ASN A 142 -0.78 -3.37 13.91
N GLU A 143 -0.58 -4.44 13.13
CA GLU A 143 -1.40 -4.70 11.93
C GLU A 143 -2.89 -4.86 12.30
N LEU A 144 -3.20 -5.60 13.36
CA LEU A 144 -4.56 -5.73 13.90
C LEU A 144 -5.17 -4.37 14.26
N ASN A 145 -4.45 -3.56 15.03
CA ASN A 145 -4.91 -2.26 15.52
C ASN A 145 -5.14 -1.26 14.38
N VAL A 146 -4.23 -1.25 13.40
CA VAL A 146 -4.34 -0.35 12.23
C VAL A 146 -5.58 -0.70 11.41
N HIS A 147 -5.80 -2.00 11.10
CA HIS A 147 -7.00 -2.41 10.40
C HIS A 147 -8.28 -2.15 11.20
N ALA A 148 -8.28 -2.41 12.52
CA ALA A 148 -9.42 -2.09 13.38
C ALA A 148 -9.73 -0.58 13.35
N SER A 149 -8.72 0.28 13.41
CA SER A 149 -8.85 1.74 13.33
C SER A 149 -9.39 2.18 11.96
N LEU A 150 -8.80 1.71 10.86
CA LEU A 150 -9.17 2.11 9.50
C LEU A 150 -10.57 1.61 9.10
N GLN A 151 -11.02 0.48 9.64
CA GLN A 151 -12.34 -0.13 9.34
C GLN A 151 -13.45 0.31 10.29
N SER A 152 -13.12 0.95 11.41
CA SER A 152 -14.10 1.47 12.38
C SER A 152 -14.46 2.94 12.16
N SER A 153 -13.73 3.64 11.29
CA SER A 153 -13.97 5.04 10.97
C SER A 153 -15.40 5.26 10.47
N SER A 154 -16.20 5.99 11.24
CA SER A 154 -17.60 6.31 10.93
C SER A 154 -17.74 7.43 9.89
N LYS A 155 -16.62 8.07 9.50
CA LYS A 155 -16.59 9.25 8.64
C LYS A 155 -16.67 8.92 7.15
N SER A 156 -16.41 7.68 6.75
CA SER A 156 -16.35 7.26 5.34
C SER A 156 -16.66 5.78 5.19
N ALA A 157 -17.23 5.38 4.05
CA ALA A 157 -17.34 3.96 3.70
C ALA A 157 -15.93 3.32 3.71
N ILE A 158 -15.84 2.04 4.11
CA ILE A 158 -14.58 1.28 4.15
C ILE A 158 -13.87 1.42 2.79
N CYS A 159 -12.64 1.93 2.81
CA CYS A 159 -11.86 2.12 1.59
C CYS A 159 -11.64 0.79 0.88
N GLN A 160 -12.16 0.67 -0.35
CA GLN A 160 -12.01 -0.54 -1.16
C GLN A 160 -10.57 -0.82 -1.57
N ASN A 161 -9.67 0.17 -1.43
CA ASN A 161 -8.25 0.11 -1.78
C ASN A 161 -7.35 -0.23 -0.58
N ILE A 162 -7.93 -0.68 0.53
CA ILE A 162 -7.20 -1.26 1.66
C ILE A 162 -7.70 -2.70 1.87
N GLN A 163 -6.79 -3.61 2.18
CA GLN A 163 -7.15 -5.00 2.48
C GLN A 163 -8.09 -5.08 3.69
N ILE A 164 -9.10 -5.94 3.63
CA ILE A 164 -10.08 -6.06 4.71
C ILE A 164 -9.68 -7.16 5.68
N LEU A 165 -9.49 -6.79 6.95
CA LEU A 165 -9.39 -7.70 8.08
C LEU A 165 -10.79 -8.14 8.51
N LEU A 166 -11.02 -9.45 8.53
CA LEU A 166 -12.28 -10.07 8.95
C LEU A 166 -12.26 -10.52 10.41
N GLY A 167 -11.07 -10.77 10.96
CA GLY A 167 -10.91 -11.28 12.31
C GLY A 167 -9.47 -11.67 12.63
N GLY A 168 -9.27 -12.20 13.82
CA GLY A 168 -8.00 -12.79 14.22
C GLY A 168 -8.08 -13.48 15.57
N PHE A 169 -7.18 -14.42 15.83
CA PHE A 169 -7.14 -15.19 17.08
C PHE A 169 -5.71 -15.55 17.44
N GLU A 170 -5.50 -15.93 18.70
CA GLU A 170 -4.22 -16.42 19.22
C GLU A 170 -4.35 -17.92 19.51
N THR A 171 -3.34 -18.71 19.14
CA THR A 171 -3.30 -20.14 19.45
C THR A 171 -2.70 -20.39 20.84
N LYS A 172 -2.82 -21.63 21.33
CA LYS A 172 -2.18 -22.05 22.59
C LYS A 172 -0.65 -21.96 22.56
N THR A 173 -0.05 -21.93 21.37
CA THR A 173 1.40 -21.77 21.16
C THR A 173 1.82 -20.30 21.09
N GLY A 174 0.86 -19.35 21.24
CA GLY A 174 1.10 -17.92 21.19
C GLY A 174 1.18 -17.35 19.77
N GLU A 175 0.92 -18.13 18.72
CA GLU A 175 0.90 -17.61 17.35
C GLU A 175 -0.31 -16.70 17.16
N GLN A 176 -0.12 -15.54 16.52
CA GLN A 176 -1.23 -14.67 16.14
C GLN A 176 -1.65 -14.92 14.69
N TRP A 177 -2.93 -15.23 14.51
CA TRP A 177 -3.54 -15.54 13.22
C TRP A 177 -4.47 -14.40 12.84
N LEU A 178 -4.11 -13.63 11.81
CA LEU A 178 -4.93 -12.55 11.28
C LEU A 178 -5.63 -12.99 10.00
N ALA A 179 -6.96 -12.93 9.96
CA ALA A 179 -7.79 -13.40 8.87
C ALA A 179 -8.21 -12.25 7.94
N PHE A 180 -7.63 -12.21 6.75
CA PHE A 180 -7.96 -11.19 5.74
C PHE A 180 -8.92 -11.76 4.69
N ARG A 181 -9.83 -10.92 4.18
CA ARG A 181 -10.67 -11.29 3.05
C ARG A 181 -9.78 -11.61 1.85
N ASN A 182 -10.04 -12.73 1.18
CA ASN A 182 -9.32 -13.10 -0.03
C ASN A 182 -9.83 -12.30 -1.24
N ASP A 183 -9.30 -11.09 -1.40
CA ASP A 183 -9.63 -10.17 -2.50
C ASP A 183 -8.73 -10.33 -3.73
N GLY A 184 -7.80 -11.29 -3.70
CA GLY A 184 -6.78 -11.48 -4.72
C GLY A 184 -5.54 -12.14 -4.14
N LYS A 185 -4.88 -12.95 -4.97
CA LYS A 185 -3.66 -13.68 -4.60
C LYS A 185 -2.39 -13.12 -5.23
N TYR A 186 -2.54 -12.20 -6.18
CA TYR A 186 -1.44 -11.61 -6.93
C TYR A 186 -1.06 -10.27 -6.32
N SER A 187 0.22 -9.94 -6.37
CA SER A 187 0.75 -8.62 -6.03
C SER A 187 1.08 -7.80 -7.29
N ALA A 188 1.34 -6.52 -7.12
CA ALA A 188 1.88 -5.69 -8.20
C ALA A 188 3.28 -6.16 -8.65
N ALA A 189 4.07 -6.79 -7.77
CA ALA A 189 5.32 -7.45 -8.14
C ALA A 189 5.10 -8.64 -9.08
N ASP A 190 4.12 -9.50 -8.77
CA ASP A 190 3.77 -10.66 -9.62
C ASP A 190 3.30 -10.19 -11.00
N TYR A 191 2.46 -9.15 -11.03
CA TYR A 191 2.02 -8.55 -12.28
C TYR A 191 3.19 -8.01 -13.10
N ALA A 192 4.08 -7.22 -12.48
CA ALA A 192 5.20 -6.60 -13.18
C ALA A 192 6.14 -7.67 -13.78
N LYS A 193 6.40 -8.75 -13.03
CA LYS A 193 7.15 -9.90 -13.53
C LYS A 193 6.48 -10.53 -14.76
N VAL A 194 5.20 -10.86 -14.67
CA VAL A 194 4.44 -11.47 -15.79
C VAL A 194 4.36 -10.53 -17.00
N ALA A 195 4.20 -9.22 -16.77
CA ALA A 195 4.16 -8.21 -17.83
C ALA A 195 5.52 -8.06 -18.54
N SER A 196 6.62 -8.07 -17.77
CA SER A 196 7.99 -8.06 -18.28
C SER A 196 8.31 -9.31 -19.10
N GLU A 197 7.95 -10.51 -18.61
CA GLU A 197 8.12 -11.77 -19.36
C GLU A 197 7.35 -11.77 -20.69
N LYS A 198 6.17 -11.13 -20.72
CA LYS A 198 5.43 -10.94 -21.96
C LYS A 198 6.16 -9.97 -22.90
N MET A 199 6.89 -8.98 -22.38
CA MET A 199 7.64 -7.99 -23.17
C MET A 199 8.69 -8.63 -24.08
N SER A 200 9.40 -9.66 -23.60
CA SER A 200 10.33 -10.42 -24.46
C SER A 200 9.66 -11.10 -25.65
N LYS A 201 8.40 -11.51 -25.51
CA LYS A 201 7.64 -12.08 -26.63
C LYS A 201 7.21 -11.01 -27.64
N TYR A 202 7.12 -9.75 -27.24
CA TYR A 202 6.78 -8.62 -28.10
C TYR A 202 8.01 -8.02 -28.82
N LEU A 203 9.20 -8.12 -28.23
CA LEU A 203 10.46 -7.59 -28.77
C LEU A 203 11.33 -8.65 -29.46
N GLY A 204 11.15 -9.94 -29.16
CA GLY A 204 11.84 -11.06 -29.80
C GLY A 204 11.33 -11.44 -31.20
N GLU A 205 11.95 -12.47 -31.82
CA GLU A 205 11.73 -12.91 -33.21
C GLU A 205 10.32 -13.41 -33.54
N GLN A 206 9.49 -13.72 -32.53
CA GLN A 206 8.04 -13.89 -32.73
C GLN A 206 7.37 -12.51 -32.85
N LYS A 207 7.75 -11.76 -33.89
CA LYS A 207 7.05 -10.54 -34.28
C LYS A 207 5.57 -10.89 -34.42
N PHE A 208 4.72 -10.24 -33.63
CA PHE A 208 3.32 -10.14 -33.96
C PHE A 208 3.25 -9.66 -35.41
N TRP A 209 2.75 -10.50 -36.31
CA TRP A 209 2.57 -10.14 -37.72
C TRP A 209 1.61 -8.94 -37.88
N ASN A 210 0.88 -8.59 -36.81
CA ASN A 210 -0.08 -7.51 -36.75
C ASN A 210 0.38 -6.37 -35.80
N PRO A 211 0.85 -5.22 -36.33
CA PRO A 211 1.19 -4.04 -35.55
C PRO A 211 0.03 -3.49 -34.68
N PHE A 212 -1.22 -3.65 -35.12
CA PHE A 212 -2.40 -3.16 -34.39
C PHE A 212 -2.61 -3.90 -33.06
N GLU A 213 -2.27 -5.19 -33.00
CA GLU A 213 -2.36 -5.98 -31.76
C GLU A 213 -1.30 -5.56 -30.74
N LYS A 214 -0.12 -5.15 -31.21
CA LYS A 214 0.95 -4.65 -30.37
C LYS A 214 0.56 -3.33 -29.70
N ASP A 215 0.09 -2.37 -30.48
CA ASP A 215 -0.30 -1.05 -29.96
C ASP A 215 -1.48 -1.15 -28.98
N GLU A 216 -2.47 -1.99 -29.29
CA GLU A 216 -3.59 -2.26 -28.39
C GLU A 216 -3.13 -2.91 -27.07
N THR A 217 -2.18 -3.83 -27.12
CA THR A 217 -1.66 -4.46 -25.89
C THR A 217 -0.90 -3.45 -25.04
N ILE A 218 -0.01 -2.66 -25.63
CA ILE A 218 0.72 -1.62 -24.90
C ILE A 218 -0.26 -0.59 -24.32
N LYS A 219 -1.30 -0.20 -25.06
CA LYS A 219 -2.36 0.67 -24.57
C LYS A 219 -3.08 0.06 -23.34
N ARG A 220 -3.47 -1.21 -23.40
CA ARG A 220 -4.09 -1.92 -22.26
C ARG A 220 -3.17 -1.99 -21.06
N ARG A 221 -1.88 -2.24 -21.26
CA ARG A 221 -0.87 -2.23 -20.20
C ARG A 221 -0.75 -0.87 -19.53
N ARG A 222 -0.67 0.21 -20.32
CA ARG A 222 -0.63 1.60 -19.80
C ARG A 222 -1.87 1.90 -18.95
N ASN A 223 -3.06 1.55 -19.44
CA ASN A 223 -4.31 1.70 -18.70
C ASN A 223 -4.32 0.90 -17.39
N PHE A 224 -3.85 -0.36 -17.44
CA PHE A 224 -3.79 -1.23 -16.27
C PHE A 224 -2.82 -0.68 -15.21
N VAL A 225 -1.62 -0.27 -15.60
CA VAL A 225 -0.62 0.32 -14.70
C VAL A 225 -1.14 1.60 -14.06
N ILE A 226 -1.78 2.49 -14.83
CA ILE A 226 -2.35 3.73 -14.27
C ILE A 226 -3.50 3.42 -13.29
N LYS A 227 -4.38 2.47 -13.61
CA LYS A 227 -5.42 2.01 -12.67
C LYS A 227 -4.83 1.42 -11.39
N LEU A 228 -3.71 0.69 -11.51
CA LEU A 228 -2.97 0.13 -10.39
C LEU A 228 -2.47 1.27 -9.47
N LEU A 229 -1.75 2.24 -10.04
CA LEU A 229 -1.22 3.40 -9.33
C LEU A 229 -2.33 4.22 -8.66
N GLN A 230 -3.42 4.50 -9.38
CA GLN A 230 -4.57 5.19 -8.81
C GLN A 230 -5.15 4.45 -7.59
N GLY A 231 -5.26 3.12 -7.66
CA GLY A 231 -5.77 2.34 -6.54
C GLY A 231 -4.85 2.39 -5.31
N ALA A 232 -3.54 2.22 -5.53
CA ALA A 232 -2.55 2.35 -4.45
C ALA A 232 -2.60 3.74 -3.81
N MET A 233 -2.63 4.81 -4.60
CA MET A 233 -2.71 6.18 -4.10
C MET A 233 -4.03 6.51 -3.40
N ARG A 234 -5.17 5.93 -3.83
CA ARG A 234 -6.45 6.06 -3.09
C ARG A 234 -6.39 5.39 -1.73
N GLY A 235 -5.74 4.23 -1.63
CA GLY A 235 -5.49 3.57 -0.35
C GLY A 235 -4.63 4.45 0.56
N LEU A 236 -3.56 5.04 0.01
CA LEU A 236 -2.63 5.87 0.76
C LEU A 236 -3.26 7.18 1.24
N ALA A 237 -4.01 7.87 0.37
CA ALA A 237 -4.78 9.07 0.72
C ALA A 237 -5.74 8.79 1.88
N TYR A 238 -6.47 7.67 1.82
CA TYR A 238 -7.36 7.26 2.90
C TYR A 238 -6.61 7.02 4.23
N MET A 239 -5.41 6.41 4.19
CA MET A 239 -4.60 6.25 5.39
C MET A 239 -4.17 7.61 5.97
N HIS A 240 -3.67 8.51 5.12
CA HIS A 240 -3.22 9.85 5.52
C HIS A 240 -4.37 10.68 6.11
N ASP A 241 -5.58 10.60 5.53
CA ASP A 241 -6.81 11.23 6.04
C ASP A 241 -7.28 10.68 7.40
N ASN A 242 -6.84 9.47 7.75
CA ASN A 242 -7.13 8.82 9.03
C ASN A 242 -5.90 8.81 9.96
N ASP A 243 -4.96 9.72 9.75
CA ASP A 243 -3.75 9.89 10.56
C ASP A 243 -2.91 8.60 10.70
N ARG A 244 -2.81 7.84 9.61
CA ARG A 244 -1.99 6.63 9.51
C ARG A 244 -0.99 6.74 8.37
N LEU A 245 0.24 6.34 8.63
CA LEU A 245 1.28 6.15 7.62
C LEU A 245 1.41 4.67 7.23
N HIS A 246 1.89 4.37 6.03
CA HIS A 246 2.14 3.00 5.58
C HIS A 246 3.53 2.49 5.97
N GLN A 247 4.60 3.26 5.67
CA GLN A 247 5.99 3.01 6.08
C GLN A 247 6.66 1.72 5.56
N SER A 248 6.07 1.09 4.56
CA SER A 248 6.56 -0.15 3.97
C SER A 248 6.03 -0.36 2.55
N LEU A 249 5.74 0.76 1.85
CA LEU A 249 5.05 0.72 0.57
C LEU A 249 6.01 0.22 -0.53
N GLY A 250 5.55 -0.77 -1.27
CA GLY A 250 6.30 -1.36 -2.38
C GLY A 250 5.47 -2.32 -3.23
N PRO A 251 6.05 -2.91 -4.28
CA PRO A 251 5.29 -3.71 -5.24
C PRO A 251 4.59 -4.93 -4.63
N ALA A 252 5.17 -5.53 -3.59
CA ALA A 252 4.57 -6.64 -2.87
C ALA A 252 3.43 -6.21 -1.93
N SER A 253 3.39 -4.94 -1.49
CA SER A 253 2.36 -4.41 -0.57
C SER A 253 1.03 -4.05 -1.26
N VAL A 254 0.92 -4.25 -2.58
CA VAL A 254 -0.31 -3.97 -3.35
C VAL A 254 -0.89 -5.27 -3.90
N VAL A 255 -2.04 -5.69 -3.38
CA VAL A 255 -2.78 -6.88 -3.84
C VAL A 255 -3.70 -6.54 -5.01
N LEU A 256 -3.75 -7.43 -5.99
CA LEU A 256 -4.57 -7.33 -7.19
C LEU A 256 -5.58 -8.48 -7.26
N ASN A 257 -6.84 -8.14 -7.54
CA ASN A 257 -7.90 -9.11 -7.81
C ASN A 257 -7.78 -9.78 -9.19
N THR A 258 -7.05 -9.15 -10.12
CA THR A 258 -6.77 -9.68 -11.46
C THR A 258 -5.44 -9.13 -11.99
N MET A 259 -4.76 -9.88 -12.84
CA MET A 259 -3.59 -9.43 -13.62
C MET A 259 -3.91 -9.33 -15.12
N VAL A 260 -5.19 -9.44 -15.48
CA VAL A 260 -5.64 -9.46 -16.86
C VAL A 260 -5.85 -8.02 -17.33
N GLU A 261 -4.93 -7.52 -18.17
CA GLU A 261 -4.89 -6.11 -18.61
C GLU A 261 -6.19 -5.63 -19.28
N LYS A 262 -6.87 -6.50 -20.04
CA LYS A 262 -8.18 -6.19 -20.68
C LYS A 262 -9.31 -5.93 -19.67
N ASP A 263 -9.18 -6.45 -18.45
CA ASP A 263 -10.19 -6.34 -17.40
C ASP A 263 -9.84 -5.20 -16.41
N SER A 264 -8.99 -4.24 -16.84
CA SER A 264 -8.54 -3.10 -16.01
C SER A 264 -9.68 -2.27 -15.41
N ALA A 265 -10.85 -2.25 -16.03
CA ALA A 265 -12.05 -1.61 -15.49
C ALA A 265 -12.53 -2.22 -14.16
N TYR A 266 -12.24 -3.51 -13.93
CA TYR A 266 -12.59 -4.25 -12.71
C TYR A 266 -11.41 -4.39 -11.75
N LEU A 267 -10.25 -3.81 -12.08
CA LEU A 267 -9.07 -3.84 -11.22
C LEU A 267 -9.33 -3.00 -9.96
N VAL A 268 -9.17 -3.61 -8.80
CA VAL A 268 -9.21 -2.94 -7.50
C VAL A 268 -7.91 -3.25 -6.76
N PRO A 269 -6.88 -2.39 -6.88
CA PRO A 269 -5.63 -2.53 -6.15
C PRO A 269 -5.84 -2.24 -4.67
N ARG A 270 -5.27 -3.05 -3.78
CA ARG A 270 -5.42 -2.91 -2.32
C ARG A 270 -4.09 -2.87 -1.61
N LEU A 271 -3.88 -1.86 -0.77
CA LEU A 271 -2.74 -1.81 0.15
C LEU A 271 -2.90 -2.88 1.25
N ARG A 272 -1.79 -3.51 1.61
CA ARG A 272 -1.65 -4.51 2.68
C ARG A 272 -0.32 -4.30 3.41
N ASP A 273 -0.02 -5.18 4.37
CA ASP A 273 1.25 -5.21 5.09
C ASP A 273 1.44 -4.00 6.03
N LEU A 274 0.41 -3.74 6.84
CA LEU A 274 0.33 -2.57 7.72
C LEU A 274 1.02 -2.78 9.08
N ALA A 275 1.86 -3.81 9.21
CA ALA A 275 2.58 -4.12 10.45
C ALA A 275 3.56 -3.02 10.89
N PHE A 276 4.05 -2.21 9.95
CA PHE A 276 4.94 -1.06 10.22
C PHE A 276 4.20 0.28 10.22
N SER A 277 2.88 0.28 10.08
CA SER A 277 2.09 1.50 10.03
C SER A 277 2.25 2.32 11.32
N VAL A 278 2.37 3.63 11.17
CA VAL A 278 2.57 4.56 12.28
C VAL A 278 1.35 5.44 12.45
N ASP A 279 0.90 5.60 13.71
CA ASP A 279 -0.12 6.59 14.09
C ASP A 279 0.51 7.97 14.21
N ILE A 280 -0.05 8.97 13.53
CA ILE A 280 0.45 10.35 13.53
C ILE A 280 -0.54 11.34 14.15
N ARG A 281 -1.53 10.85 14.89
CA ARG A 281 -2.42 11.72 15.68
C ARG A 281 -1.62 12.52 16.69
N TYR A 282 -2.08 13.74 16.95
CA TYR A 282 -1.52 14.66 17.94
C TYR A 282 -1.76 14.14 19.36
N SER A 283 -0.95 13.20 19.80
CA SER A 283 -0.79 12.80 21.19
C SER A 283 0.70 12.64 21.41
N GLN A 284 1.21 13.26 22.49
CA GLN A 284 2.64 13.32 22.79
C GLN A 284 3.32 11.97 22.49
N PRO A 285 4.38 11.93 21.67
CA PRO A 285 5.13 10.69 21.50
C PRO A 285 5.71 10.34 22.86
N GLU A 286 5.04 9.45 23.61
CA GLU A 286 5.61 8.87 24.80
C GLU A 286 6.84 8.09 24.38
N GLU A 287 7.97 8.54 24.90
CA GLU A 287 9.31 8.06 24.66
C GLU A 287 9.52 6.77 25.46
N SER A 288 8.81 5.69 25.13
CA SER A 288 8.91 4.44 25.91
C SER A 288 8.48 3.17 25.17
N SER A 289 9.13 2.87 24.05
CA SER A 289 9.47 1.50 23.63
C SER A 289 10.16 1.56 22.27
N ARG A 290 11.10 0.64 21.98
CA ARG A 290 11.66 0.47 20.64
C ARG A 290 10.54 0.15 19.66
N THR A 291 9.98 1.18 19.04
CA THR A 291 8.85 1.06 18.13
C THR A 291 9.34 1.25 16.70
N PRO A 292 8.65 0.67 15.69
CA PRO A 292 8.97 0.90 14.28
C PRO A 292 9.10 2.39 13.91
N SER A 293 8.44 3.28 14.66
CA SER A 293 8.48 4.73 14.48
C SER A 293 9.79 5.41 14.90
N ASP A 294 10.66 4.77 15.69
CA ASP A 294 11.89 5.42 16.19
C ASP A 294 12.82 5.85 15.05
N GLU A 295 12.97 4.98 14.04
CA GLU A 295 13.81 5.27 12.88
C GLU A 295 13.18 6.37 12.00
N LEU A 296 11.86 6.33 11.79
CA LEU A 296 11.12 7.38 11.09
C LEU A 296 11.37 8.74 11.75
N TRP A 297 11.24 8.84 13.07
CA TRP A 297 11.41 10.11 13.79
C TRP A 297 12.87 10.56 13.88
N ARG A 298 13.83 9.64 13.83
CA ARG A 298 15.25 9.96 13.67
C ARG A 298 15.51 10.58 12.29
N ARG A 299 15.01 9.97 11.22
CA ARG A 299 15.11 10.50 9.85
C ARG A 299 14.41 11.86 9.72
N ALA A 300 13.25 12.03 10.35
CA ALA A 300 12.54 13.30 10.39
C ALA A 300 13.40 14.40 11.02
N SER A 301 13.98 14.12 12.20
CA SER A 301 14.85 15.06 12.90
C SER A 301 16.10 15.39 12.09
N ALA A 302 16.70 14.40 11.41
CA ALA A 302 17.84 14.60 10.52
C ALA A 302 17.50 15.46 9.28
N ALA A 303 16.26 15.42 8.81
CA ALA A 303 15.74 16.27 7.74
C ALA A 303 15.28 17.67 8.23
N GLY A 304 15.50 17.97 9.51
CA GLY A 304 15.15 19.26 10.12
C GLY A 304 13.66 19.39 10.47
N ALA A 305 12.94 18.28 10.69
CA ALA A 305 11.58 18.28 11.20
C ALA A 305 11.59 18.06 12.72
N PHE A 306 11.49 19.15 13.49
CA PHE A 306 11.66 19.11 14.95
C PHE A 306 10.32 19.22 15.70
N THR A 307 9.36 19.95 15.14
CA THR A 307 8.03 20.09 15.74
C THR A 307 7.14 18.87 15.43
N PRO A 308 6.13 18.57 16.27
CA PRO A 308 5.17 17.49 15.97
C PRO A 308 4.48 17.65 14.60
N MET A 309 4.17 18.88 14.20
CA MET A 309 3.57 19.17 12.90
C MET A 309 4.53 18.87 11.75
N GLU A 310 5.80 19.25 11.87
CA GLU A 310 6.81 18.94 10.85
C GLU A 310 7.09 17.44 10.77
N LYS A 311 7.14 16.72 11.91
CA LYS A 311 7.30 15.26 11.92
C LYS A 311 6.12 14.57 11.23
N ARG A 312 4.89 15.02 11.49
CA ARG A 312 3.69 14.56 10.77
C ARG A 312 3.83 14.79 9.26
N ALA A 313 4.20 16.00 8.85
CA ALA A 313 4.40 16.33 7.44
C ALA A 313 5.53 15.50 6.79
N PHE A 314 6.62 15.27 7.54
CA PHE A 314 7.72 14.41 7.10
C PHE A 314 7.25 12.99 6.85
N GLY A 315 6.52 12.38 7.80
CA GLY A 315 6.04 11.00 7.65
C GLY A 315 5.10 10.82 6.46
N ILE A 316 4.19 11.78 6.22
CA ILE A 316 3.34 11.80 5.02
C ILE A 316 4.20 11.90 3.76
N ALA A 317 5.16 12.81 3.73
CA ALA A 317 6.06 13.00 2.59
C ALA A 317 7.02 11.80 2.37
N ASP A 318 7.30 11.02 3.41
CA ASP A 318 8.10 9.81 3.35
C ASP A 318 7.35 8.66 2.68
N ASP A 319 6.08 8.45 3.04
CA ASP A 319 5.18 7.52 2.32
C ASP A 319 5.05 7.92 0.83
N ILE A 320 4.99 9.21 0.53
CA ILE A 320 4.92 9.71 -0.86
C ILE A 320 6.21 9.41 -1.65
N TYR A 321 7.36 9.44 -0.98
CA TYR A 321 8.62 9.02 -1.58
C TYR A 321 8.61 7.53 -1.93
N GLU A 322 8.18 6.67 -1.00
CA GLU A 322 8.01 5.24 -1.26
C GLU A 322 6.99 4.98 -2.39
N ALA A 323 5.90 5.75 -2.43
CA ALA A 323 4.93 5.71 -3.51
C ALA A 323 5.54 6.14 -4.86
N GLY A 324 6.48 7.09 -4.85
CA GLY A 324 7.27 7.48 -6.02
C GLY A 324 8.16 6.35 -6.52
N LEU A 325 8.79 5.61 -5.61
CA LEU A 325 9.58 4.42 -5.98
C LEU A 325 8.69 3.28 -6.53
N LEU A 326 7.50 3.08 -5.95
CA LEU A 326 6.50 2.16 -6.51
C LEU A 326 6.05 2.61 -7.91
N PHE A 327 5.84 3.91 -8.12
CA PHE A 327 5.52 4.46 -9.44
C PHE A 327 6.65 4.20 -10.44
N ALA A 328 7.90 4.52 -10.10
CA ALA A 328 9.04 4.20 -10.96
C ALA A 328 9.10 2.69 -11.28
N TYR A 329 8.95 1.83 -10.28
CA TYR A 329 8.93 0.38 -10.49
C TYR A 329 7.88 -0.05 -11.52
N LEU A 330 6.64 0.45 -11.39
CA LEU A 330 5.55 0.12 -12.29
C LEU A 330 5.64 0.80 -13.66
N ALA A 331 6.41 1.87 -13.77
CA ALA A 331 6.69 2.54 -15.04
C ALA A 331 7.79 1.83 -15.85
N PHE A 332 8.74 1.17 -15.19
CA PHE A 332 9.86 0.51 -15.85
C PHE A 332 9.64 -0.99 -16.03
N ILE A 333 9.43 -1.74 -14.95
CA ILE A 333 9.49 -3.21 -14.99
C ILE A 333 8.45 -3.82 -15.95
N PRO A 334 7.16 -3.42 -15.94
CA PRO A 334 6.18 -3.98 -16.87
C PRO A 334 6.46 -3.67 -18.35
N PHE A 335 7.29 -2.67 -18.64
CA PHE A 335 7.55 -2.18 -20.00
C PHE A 335 8.95 -2.57 -20.53
N CYS A 336 9.76 -3.24 -19.71
CA CYS A 336 11.08 -3.73 -20.10
C CYS A 336 11.10 -5.27 -20.19
N GLU A 337 12.03 -5.82 -20.98
CA GLU A 337 12.29 -7.26 -20.98
C GLU A 337 12.89 -7.72 -19.64
N PRO A 338 12.71 -8.99 -19.24
CA PRO A 338 13.30 -9.52 -18.02
C PRO A 338 14.82 -9.38 -18.04
N GLY A 339 15.40 -8.93 -16.93
CA GLY A 339 16.84 -8.74 -16.78
C GLY A 339 17.35 -7.39 -17.30
N VAL A 340 16.55 -6.59 -18.01
CA VAL A 340 16.92 -5.22 -18.38
C VAL A 340 16.88 -4.30 -17.17
N MET A 341 15.82 -4.43 -16.36
CA MET A 341 15.62 -3.63 -15.16
C MET A 341 15.04 -4.52 -14.06
N ASP A 342 15.54 -4.38 -12.84
CA ASP A 342 14.99 -4.97 -11.62
C ASP A 342 14.82 -3.88 -10.54
N SER A 343 14.18 -4.22 -9.42
CA SER A 343 13.89 -3.25 -8.35
C SER A 343 15.15 -2.61 -7.75
N LEU A 344 16.23 -3.37 -7.58
CA LEU A 344 17.47 -2.89 -6.98
C LEU A 344 18.23 -2.03 -7.99
N SER A 345 18.34 -2.48 -9.23
CA SER A 345 18.97 -1.73 -10.32
C SER A 345 18.26 -0.38 -10.54
N LEU A 346 16.92 -0.38 -10.57
CA LEU A 346 16.14 0.86 -10.72
C LEU A 346 16.37 1.82 -9.55
N ARG A 347 16.35 1.32 -8.32
CA ARG A 347 16.61 2.15 -7.14
C ARG A 347 18.02 2.73 -7.17
N ARG A 348 19.04 1.93 -7.52
CA ARG A 348 20.42 2.41 -7.66
C ARG A 348 20.55 3.48 -8.73
N LEU A 349 19.87 3.29 -9.86
CA LEU A 349 19.86 4.24 -10.96
C LEU A 349 19.29 5.60 -10.52
N LEU A 350 18.14 5.57 -9.84
CA LEU A 350 17.47 6.77 -9.31
C LEU A 350 18.29 7.44 -8.20
N GLU A 351 18.64 6.71 -7.14
CA GLU A 351 19.17 7.28 -5.90
C GLU A 351 20.67 7.55 -5.97
N ASN A 352 21.45 6.67 -6.61
CA ASN A 352 22.91 6.73 -6.56
C ASN A 352 23.50 7.31 -7.86
N THR A 353 23.07 6.83 -9.02
CA THR A 353 23.65 7.22 -10.31
C THR A 353 23.18 8.62 -10.71
N PHE A 354 21.87 8.82 -10.84
CA PHE A 354 21.30 10.11 -11.23
C PHE A 354 20.92 10.97 -10.04
N GLN A 355 21.02 10.44 -8.81
CA GLN A 355 20.90 11.28 -7.63
C GLN A 355 19.54 12.03 -7.57
N LEU A 356 18.49 11.41 -8.10
CA LEU A 356 17.12 11.92 -8.26
C LEU A 356 16.95 13.04 -9.30
N ASP A 357 17.91 13.22 -10.20
CA ASP A 357 17.78 14.02 -11.43
C ASP A 357 17.10 13.19 -12.51
N LEU A 358 15.79 13.39 -12.68
CA LEU A 358 15.00 12.59 -13.63
C LEU A 358 15.14 13.07 -15.08
N ASP A 359 15.60 14.30 -15.31
CA ASP A 359 15.86 14.79 -16.67
C ASP A 359 17.09 14.08 -17.24
N ALA A 360 18.18 14.02 -16.46
CA ALA A 360 19.38 13.26 -16.82
C ALA A 360 19.08 11.75 -16.97
N MET A 361 18.26 11.19 -16.08
CA MET A 361 17.83 9.79 -16.20
C MET A 361 17.01 9.55 -17.47
N ARG A 362 16.10 10.48 -17.84
CA ARG A 362 15.30 10.37 -19.06
C ARG A 362 16.19 10.35 -20.30
N GLU A 363 17.20 11.22 -20.39
CA GLU A 363 18.17 11.23 -21.49
C GLU A 363 18.93 9.91 -21.59
N TYR A 364 19.40 9.38 -20.46
CA TYR A 364 20.04 8.07 -20.41
C TYR A 364 19.12 6.95 -20.89
N CYS A 365 17.86 6.93 -20.44
CA CYS A 365 16.89 5.92 -20.85
C CYS A 365 16.49 6.04 -22.32
N LEU A 366 16.52 7.25 -22.91
CA LEU A 366 16.30 7.45 -24.35
C LEU A 366 17.43 6.87 -25.21
N ALA A 367 18.64 6.76 -24.66
CA ALA A 367 19.79 6.21 -25.36
C ALA A 367 19.82 4.66 -25.37
N ASP A 368 18.97 3.99 -24.58
CA ASP A 368 18.84 2.52 -24.55
C ASP A 368 17.47 2.10 -25.09
N ASP A 369 17.45 1.54 -26.30
CA ASP A 369 16.22 1.08 -26.98
C ASP A 369 15.37 0.13 -26.12
N ARG A 370 15.98 -0.61 -25.20
CA ARG A 370 15.29 -1.57 -24.31
C ARG A 370 14.44 -0.88 -23.24
N LEU A 371 14.69 0.39 -22.98
CA LEU A 371 13.97 1.22 -22.00
C LEU A 371 12.92 2.14 -22.64
N LEU A 372 12.87 2.18 -23.98
CA LEU A 372 12.09 3.17 -24.72
C LEU A 372 10.58 3.10 -24.43
N GLU A 373 10.00 1.91 -24.22
CA GLU A 373 8.57 1.80 -23.89
C GLU A 373 8.23 2.34 -22.50
N ALA A 374 9.16 2.25 -21.53
CA ALA A 374 9.02 2.88 -20.23
C ALA A 374 9.08 4.40 -20.34
N VAL A 375 10.01 4.93 -21.16
CA VAL A 375 10.11 6.37 -21.44
C VAL A 375 8.83 6.89 -22.10
N LYS A 376 8.33 6.19 -23.14
CA LYS A 376 7.06 6.54 -23.81
C LYS A 376 5.88 6.55 -22.85
N PHE A 377 5.85 5.65 -21.87
CA PHE A 377 4.82 5.63 -20.84
C PHE A 377 4.88 6.88 -19.94
N LEU A 378 6.07 7.28 -19.50
CA LEU A 378 6.26 8.48 -18.68
C LEU A 378 6.11 9.80 -19.48
N ASP A 379 6.34 9.76 -20.79
CA ASP A 379 6.15 10.88 -21.72
C ASP A 379 4.68 11.16 -22.06
N LEU A 380 3.75 10.28 -21.67
CA LEU A 380 2.33 10.51 -21.87
C LEU A 380 1.89 11.86 -21.28
N GLY A 381 1.00 12.55 -22.01
CA GLY A 381 0.55 13.88 -21.62
C GLY A 381 1.66 14.94 -21.67
N ALA A 382 2.61 14.83 -22.61
CA ALA A 382 3.76 15.73 -22.74
C ALA A 382 4.63 15.75 -21.47
N GLY A 383 5.15 14.57 -21.10
CA GLY A 383 6.10 14.42 -19.98
C GLY A 383 5.44 14.40 -18.59
N ALA A 384 4.13 14.22 -18.49
CA ALA A 384 3.43 14.31 -17.21
C ALA A 384 3.83 13.21 -16.21
N GLY A 385 4.27 12.04 -16.69
CA GLY A 385 4.77 10.98 -15.83
C GLY A 385 6.09 11.36 -15.15
N TRP A 386 7.01 11.93 -15.91
CA TRP A 386 8.30 12.43 -15.41
C TRP A 386 8.13 13.56 -14.42
N GLU A 387 7.29 14.55 -14.75
CA GLU A 387 6.96 15.68 -13.86
C GLU A 387 6.45 15.18 -12.50
N LEU A 388 5.49 14.25 -12.51
CA LEU A 388 4.93 13.69 -11.29
C LEU A 388 5.97 12.91 -10.49
N LEU A 389 6.76 12.07 -11.17
CA LEU A 389 7.78 11.27 -10.52
C LEU A 389 8.85 12.15 -9.85
N GLN A 390 9.25 13.25 -10.51
CA GLN A 390 10.22 14.22 -9.98
C GLN A 390 9.67 14.92 -8.73
N ALA A 391 8.38 15.26 -8.73
CA ALA A 391 7.72 15.87 -7.57
C ALA A 391 7.63 14.90 -6.38
N MET A 392 7.29 13.63 -6.62
CA MET A 392 7.18 12.60 -5.57
C MET A 392 8.55 12.24 -4.97
N LEU A 393 9.59 12.20 -5.80
CA LEU A 393 10.96 11.87 -5.40
C LEU A 393 11.79 13.11 -5.00
N ASN A 394 11.15 14.25 -4.72
CA ASN A 394 11.89 15.46 -4.37
C ASN A 394 12.77 15.23 -3.11
N ARG A 395 14.02 15.71 -3.14
CA ARG A 395 14.95 15.62 -2.00
C ARG A 395 14.42 16.35 -0.77
N ASP A 396 13.79 17.51 -0.97
CA ASP A 396 13.15 18.25 0.10
C ASP A 396 11.75 17.70 0.33
N PHE A 397 11.55 17.04 1.47
CA PHE A 397 10.26 16.43 1.82
C PHE A 397 9.11 17.46 1.83
N ARG A 398 9.40 18.74 2.10
CA ARG A 398 8.40 19.82 2.12
C ARG A 398 7.84 20.14 0.74
N LYS A 399 8.55 19.76 -0.32
CA LYS A 399 8.15 19.98 -1.72
C LYS A 399 7.41 18.79 -2.31
N ARG A 400 7.31 17.66 -1.59
CA ARG A 400 6.59 16.48 -2.07
C ARG A 400 5.08 16.73 -2.00
N PRO A 401 4.32 16.28 -3.01
CA PRO A 401 2.87 16.43 -3.02
C PRO A 401 2.20 15.55 -1.96
N THR A 402 0.96 15.86 -1.60
CA THR A 402 0.10 14.92 -0.85
C THR A 402 -0.46 13.83 -1.76
N ALA A 403 -0.98 12.74 -1.17
CA ALA A 403 -1.59 11.66 -1.95
C ALA A 403 -2.78 12.13 -2.81
N ASP A 404 -3.61 13.05 -2.31
CA ASP A 404 -4.69 13.67 -3.10
C ASP A 404 -4.18 14.54 -4.25
N THR A 405 -3.09 15.27 -4.04
CA THR A 405 -2.44 16.07 -5.08
C THR A 405 -1.90 15.15 -6.18
N VAL A 406 -1.30 14.02 -5.82
CA VAL A 406 -0.86 12.98 -6.77
C VAL A 406 -2.05 12.44 -7.55
N LEU A 407 -3.16 12.07 -6.90
CA LEU A 407 -4.36 11.55 -7.57
C LEU A 407 -4.99 12.56 -8.54
N SER A 408 -4.89 13.85 -8.22
CA SER A 408 -5.40 14.95 -9.04
C SER A 408 -4.46 15.31 -10.19
N HIS A 409 -3.23 14.78 -10.21
CA HIS A 409 -2.24 15.08 -11.24
C HIS A 409 -2.73 14.62 -12.62
N ARG A 410 -2.40 15.40 -13.67
CA ARG A 410 -2.83 15.15 -15.05
C ARG A 410 -2.46 13.75 -15.56
N PHE A 411 -1.31 13.23 -15.12
CA PHE A 411 -0.87 11.86 -15.41
C PHE A 411 -1.84 10.81 -14.86
N MET A 412 -2.23 10.95 -13.57
CA MET A 412 -3.17 10.05 -12.91
C MET A 412 -4.58 10.19 -13.46
N ALA A 413 -5.00 11.39 -13.88
CA ALA A 413 -6.31 11.60 -14.50
C ALA A 413 -6.47 10.87 -15.85
N ALA A 414 -5.36 10.46 -16.48
CA ALA A 414 -5.34 9.61 -17.68
C ALA A 414 -6.16 10.16 -18.86
N LYS A 415 -6.35 11.49 -18.96
CA LYS A 415 -7.20 12.12 -19.98
C LYS A 415 -6.65 12.00 -21.42
N PHE A 416 -5.44 11.45 -21.57
CA PHE A 416 -4.68 11.32 -22.82
C PHE A 416 -4.53 9.86 -23.30
N LEU A 417 -5.17 8.89 -22.62
CA LEU A 417 -5.10 7.46 -22.94
C LEU A 417 -6.20 6.99 -23.89
#